data_AF-A0A4V3E2W6-F1
#
_entry.id   AF-A0A4V3E2W6-F1
#
_cell.length_a   1.000
_cell.length_b   1.000
_cell.length_c   1.000
_cell.angle_alpha   90.00
_cell.angle_beta   90.00
_cell.angle_gamma   90.00
#
_symmetry.space_group_name_H-M   'P 1'
#
loop_
_entity.id
_entity.type
_entity.pdbx_description
1 polymer ?
#
loop_
_entity_poly.entity_id
_entity_poly.type
_entity_poly.pdbx_seq_one_letter_code
_entity_poly.pdbx_strand_id
1 'polypeptide(L)'
;MQKIDRTTFIGIYTYLILTAIWTILCVVTNEFTKNDKGFISGLGFLIIFTISIFLTNYKIKLRQLLYSAIIVSITFFVASFLVGLFSIWLIWLFDLPEFTNKTLFVVLSSAVASIGLSLMIKYIYKVDKLKISLLMIFIAGVLSSILIEMINNKLFFDYNIPTRVTMFVAWQSLAIIPIFYLINENNLNDTARKKTHYNNT
;
A
#
# COMPACT_ATOMS: atom_id res chain seq x y z
N MET A 1 25.04 12.71 1.55
CA MET A 1 23.56 12.79 1.61
C MET A 1 22.99 12.56 0.23
N GLN A 2 22.24 11.46 0.01
CA GLN A 2 21.44 11.32 -1.22
C GLN A 2 20.47 12.51 -1.30
N LYS A 3 20.43 13.21 -2.43
CA LYS A 3 19.45 14.27 -2.66
C LYS A 3 18.06 13.64 -2.75
N ILE A 4 17.10 14.17 -2.01
CA ILE A 4 15.69 13.81 -2.15
C ILE A 4 15.11 14.73 -3.24
N ASP A 5 14.46 14.15 -4.24
CA ASP A 5 13.76 14.92 -5.27
C ASP A 5 12.57 15.67 -4.66
N ARG A 6 12.32 16.89 -5.13
CA ARG A 6 11.21 17.73 -4.62
C ARG A 6 9.86 17.03 -4.75
N THR A 7 9.65 16.25 -5.81
CA THR A 7 8.40 15.50 -6.03
C THR A 7 8.21 14.39 -5.00
N THR A 8 9.28 13.68 -4.63
CA THR A 8 9.25 12.67 -3.57
C THR A 8 8.94 13.28 -2.21
N PHE A 9 9.52 14.44 -1.91
CA PHE A 9 9.21 15.16 -0.67
C PHE A 9 7.73 15.56 -0.59
N ILE A 10 7.18 16.12 -1.68
CA ILE A 10 5.76 16.48 -1.77
C ILE A 10 4.87 15.25 -1.55
N GLY A 11 5.18 14.13 -2.21
CA GLY A 11 4.41 12.89 -2.05
C GLY A 11 4.41 12.33 -0.62
N ILE A 12 5.54 12.42 0.09
CA ILE A 12 5.63 12.05 1.52
C ILE A 12 4.72 12.91 2.38
N TYR A 13 4.81 14.24 2.24
CA TYR A 13 3.99 15.15 3.05
C TYR A 13 2.50 14.98 2.77
N THR A 14 2.12 14.87 1.49
CA THR A 14 0.73 14.65 1.12
C THR A 14 0.21 13.32 1.67
N TYR A 15 1.00 12.25 1.61
CA TYR A 15 0.63 10.97 2.23
C TYR A 15 0.37 11.11 3.73
N LEU A 16 1.30 11.71 4.49
CA LEU A 16 1.18 11.83 5.94
C LEU A 16 -0.06 12.64 6.34
N ILE A 17 -0.29 13.78 5.68
CA ILE A 17 -1.42 14.66 5.96
C ILE A 17 -2.75 13.98 5.62
N LEU A 18 -2.88 13.41 4.41
CA LEU A 18 -4.12 12.76 3.99
C LEU A 18 -4.43 11.53 4.83
N THR A 19 -3.43 10.73 5.17
CA THR A 19 -3.58 9.54 6.03
C THR A 19 -4.06 9.94 7.42
N ALA A 20 -3.52 11.02 8.00
CA ALA A 20 -3.98 11.54 9.29
C ALA A 20 -5.43 12.03 9.23
N ILE A 21 -5.78 12.83 8.21
CA ILE A 21 -7.15 13.34 8.02
C ILE A 21 -8.14 12.18 7.85
N TRP A 22 -7.81 11.19 7.02
CA TRP A 22 -8.66 10.04 6.77
C TRP A 22 -8.83 9.16 8.01
N THR A 23 -7.77 8.97 8.78
CA THR A 23 -7.83 8.23 10.06
C THR A 23 -8.78 8.93 11.04
N ILE A 24 -8.71 10.26 11.15
CA ILE A 24 -9.62 11.05 12.00
C ILE A 24 -11.07 10.90 11.51
N LEU A 25 -11.30 11.04 10.19
CA LEU A 25 -12.64 10.86 9.61
C LEU A 25 -13.21 9.47 9.93
N CYS A 26 -12.42 8.41 9.74
CA CYS A 26 -12.82 7.03 10.03
C CYS A 26 -13.21 6.81 11.50
N VAL A 27 -12.56 7.52 12.42
CA VAL A 27 -12.85 7.46 13.87
C VAL A 27 -14.13 8.25 14.19
N VAL A 28 -14.26 9.46 13.67
CA VAL A 28 -15.39 10.37 13.98
C VAL A 28 -16.70 9.88 13.36
N THR A 29 -16.68 9.36 12.14
CA THR A 29 -17.91 8.89 11.46
C THR A 29 -18.40 7.55 11.97
N ASN A 30 -17.62 6.85 12.82
CA ASN A 30 -17.94 5.53 13.35
C ASN A 30 -18.28 4.49 12.27
N GLU A 31 -17.91 4.76 11.00
CA GLU A 31 -18.28 3.94 9.84
C GLU A 31 -17.74 2.51 9.96
N PHE A 32 -16.68 2.31 10.74
CA PHE A 32 -16.07 1.01 11.01
C PHE A 32 -16.77 0.13 12.04
N THR A 33 -17.78 0.61 12.78
CA THR A 33 -18.35 -0.17 13.90
C THR A 33 -19.74 -0.75 13.64
N LYS A 34 -20.53 -0.22 12.69
CA LYS A 34 -21.91 -0.73 12.46
C LYS A 34 -22.28 -1.05 11.01
N ASN A 35 -21.84 -0.29 10.00
CA ASN A 35 -22.33 -0.47 8.62
C ASN A 35 -21.25 -0.79 7.58
N ASP A 36 -20.00 -0.35 7.76
CA ASP A 36 -18.94 -0.63 6.78
C ASP A 36 -17.95 -1.67 7.31
N LYS A 37 -17.91 -2.84 6.66
CA LYS A 37 -17.03 -3.97 7.03
C LYS A 37 -15.55 -3.73 6.69
N GLY A 38 -15.13 -2.46 6.61
CA GLY A 38 -13.78 -2.04 6.25
C GLY A 38 -13.54 -1.84 4.76
N PHE A 39 -14.60 -1.68 3.96
CA PHE A 39 -14.49 -1.59 2.50
C PHE A 39 -14.26 -0.16 2.03
N ILE A 40 -15.12 0.78 2.41
CA ILE A 40 -15.02 2.20 1.98
C ILE A 40 -13.77 2.82 2.56
N SER A 41 -13.48 2.50 3.80
CA SER A 41 -12.29 2.96 4.50
C SER A 41 -10.98 2.42 3.93
N GLY A 42 -10.92 1.12 3.59
CA GLY A 42 -9.78 0.52 2.89
C GLY A 42 -9.57 1.14 1.50
N LEU A 43 -10.67 1.42 0.77
CA LEU A 43 -10.63 2.16 -0.49
C LEU A 43 -10.08 3.58 -0.33
N GLY A 44 -10.49 4.31 0.72
CA GLY A 44 -9.97 5.66 0.98
C GLY A 44 -8.46 5.66 1.22
N PHE A 45 -7.95 4.71 2.02
CA PHE A 45 -6.51 4.53 2.19
C PHE A 45 -5.81 4.18 0.86
N LEU A 46 -6.38 3.31 0.02
CA LEU A 46 -5.82 2.98 -1.31
C LEU A 46 -5.79 4.19 -2.25
N ILE A 47 -6.80 5.05 -2.21
CA ILE A 47 -6.87 6.28 -3.01
C ILE A 47 -5.77 7.25 -2.56
N ILE A 48 -5.63 7.49 -1.25
CA ILE A 48 -4.58 8.35 -0.69
C ILE A 48 -3.20 7.85 -1.10
N PHE A 49 -2.97 6.54 -0.95
CA PHE A 49 -1.73 5.89 -1.36
C PHE A 49 -1.45 6.11 -2.86
N THR A 50 -2.45 5.92 -3.72
CA THR A 50 -2.33 6.10 -5.17
C THR A 50 -2.01 7.55 -5.57
N ILE A 51 -2.68 8.52 -4.93
CA ILE A 51 -2.44 9.97 -5.13
C ILE A 51 -1.02 10.34 -4.72
N SER A 52 -0.55 9.87 -3.57
CA SER A 52 0.79 10.20 -3.06
C SER A 52 1.90 9.65 -3.94
N ILE A 53 1.76 8.42 -4.47
CA ILE A 53 2.73 7.86 -5.43
C ILE A 53 2.70 8.66 -6.75
N PHE A 54 1.54 9.14 -7.20
CA PHE A 54 1.45 10.00 -8.38
C PHE A 54 2.19 11.33 -8.20
N LEU A 55 1.99 12.00 -7.06
CA LEU A 55 2.70 13.26 -6.76
C LEU A 55 4.23 13.06 -6.66
N THR A 56 4.67 11.85 -6.32
CA THR A 56 6.08 11.46 -6.25
C THR A 56 6.71 11.24 -7.64
N ASN A 57 5.92 11.05 -8.70
CA ASN A 57 6.42 10.71 -10.03
C ASN A 57 5.90 11.67 -11.10
N TYR A 58 6.74 12.63 -11.52
CA TYR A 58 6.39 13.66 -12.51
C TYR A 58 6.12 13.12 -13.93
N LYS A 59 6.46 11.86 -14.23
CA LYS A 59 6.26 11.27 -15.56
C LYS A 59 4.83 10.84 -15.82
N ILE A 60 4.00 10.78 -14.78
CA ILE A 60 2.70 10.13 -14.85
C ILE A 60 1.65 11.15 -15.27
N LYS A 61 0.83 10.76 -16.25
CA LYS A 61 -0.30 11.58 -16.70
C LYS A 61 -1.49 11.36 -15.79
N LEU A 62 -2.33 12.39 -15.61
CA LEU A 62 -3.56 12.30 -14.82
C LEU A 62 -4.46 11.12 -15.24
N ARG A 63 -4.52 10.80 -16.54
CA ARG A 63 -5.25 9.63 -17.06
C ARG A 63 -4.73 8.30 -16.48
N GLN A 64 -3.43 8.17 -16.27
CA GLN A 64 -2.82 6.96 -15.68
C GLN A 64 -3.16 6.85 -14.20
N LEU A 65 -3.26 7.97 -13.47
CA LEU A 65 -3.73 8.00 -12.08
C LEU A 65 -5.19 7.51 -11.96
N LEU A 66 -6.06 7.99 -12.85
CA LEU A 66 -7.47 7.57 -12.86
C LEU A 66 -7.61 6.07 -13.13
N TYR A 67 -6.87 5.56 -14.12
CA TYR A 67 -6.85 4.11 -14.38
C TYR A 67 -6.24 3.33 -13.23
N SER A 68 -5.18 3.83 -12.60
CA SER A 68 -4.56 3.13 -11.48
C SER A 68 -5.49 3.06 -10.28
N ALA A 69 -6.20 4.13 -9.94
CA ALA A 69 -7.16 4.12 -8.83
C ALA A 69 -8.28 3.10 -9.04
N ILE A 70 -8.82 3.01 -10.26
CA ILE A 70 -9.89 2.06 -10.60
C ILE A 70 -9.34 0.64 -10.67
N ILE A 71 -8.27 0.41 -11.43
CA ILE A 71 -7.68 -0.92 -11.63
C ILE A 71 -7.18 -1.49 -10.31
N VAL A 72 -6.51 -0.71 -9.46
CA VAL A 72 -6.05 -1.17 -8.14
C VAL A 72 -7.22 -1.59 -7.29
N SER A 73 -8.29 -0.79 -7.24
CA SER A 73 -9.49 -1.12 -6.46
C SER A 73 -10.16 -2.41 -6.95
N ILE A 74 -10.35 -2.57 -8.26
CA ILE A 74 -10.93 -3.79 -8.86
C ILE A 74 -10.02 -4.99 -8.61
N THR A 75 -8.71 -4.83 -8.83
CA THR A 75 -7.74 -5.92 -8.66
C THR A 75 -7.67 -6.35 -7.20
N PHE A 76 -7.62 -5.41 -6.24
CA PHE A 76 -7.66 -5.73 -4.81
C PHE A 76 -8.97 -6.38 -4.40
N PHE A 77 -10.10 -5.95 -4.98
CA PHE A 77 -11.40 -6.55 -4.69
C PHE A 77 -11.46 -8.02 -5.15
N VAL A 78 -11.16 -8.27 -6.42
CA VAL A 78 -11.14 -9.63 -7.00
C VAL A 78 -10.12 -10.50 -6.27
N ALA A 79 -8.92 -9.97 -6.02
CA ALA A 79 -7.88 -10.62 -5.23
C ALA A 79 -8.36 -11.04 -3.84
N SER A 80 -8.94 -10.11 -3.08
CA SER A 80 -9.37 -10.36 -1.70
C SER A 80 -10.49 -11.40 -1.66
N PHE A 81 -11.40 -11.36 -2.64
CA PHE A 81 -12.44 -12.38 -2.79
C PHE A 81 -11.86 -13.77 -3.09
N LEU A 82 -10.92 -13.86 -4.05
CA LEU A 82 -10.26 -15.12 -4.40
C LEU A 82 -9.41 -15.67 -3.25
N VAL A 83 -8.68 -14.83 -2.53
CA VAL A 83 -7.92 -15.22 -1.33
C VAL A 83 -8.88 -15.77 -0.27
N GLY A 84 -10.00 -15.11 -0.02
CA GLY A 84 -11.03 -15.59 0.91
C GLY A 84 -11.56 -16.97 0.54
N LEU A 85 -11.97 -17.16 -0.72
CA LEU A 85 -12.46 -18.45 -1.22
C LEU A 85 -11.40 -19.55 -1.13
N PHE A 86 -10.17 -19.25 -1.53
CA PHE A 86 -9.06 -20.20 -1.51
C PHE A 86 -8.69 -20.61 -0.08
N SER A 87 -8.75 -19.67 0.86
CA SER A 87 -8.52 -19.94 2.29
C SER A 87 -9.58 -20.89 2.83
N ILE A 88 -10.87 -20.62 2.56
CA ILE A 88 -11.99 -21.48 2.97
C ILE A 88 -11.85 -22.89 2.39
N TRP A 89 -11.51 -22.98 1.10
CA TRP A 89 -11.30 -24.26 0.43
C TRP A 89 -10.14 -25.06 1.03
N LEU A 90 -9.02 -24.42 1.38
CA LEU A 90 -7.88 -25.07 2.02
C LEU A 90 -8.20 -25.56 3.44
N ILE A 91 -8.96 -24.79 4.23
CA ILE A 91 -9.43 -25.22 5.55
C ILE A 91 -10.25 -26.50 5.41
N TRP A 92 -11.20 -26.51 4.48
CA TRP A 92 -12.09 -27.64 4.27
C TRP A 92 -11.33 -28.90 3.78
N LEU A 93 -10.34 -28.72 2.91
CA LEU A 93 -9.59 -29.83 2.32
C LEU A 93 -8.62 -30.51 3.29
N PHE A 94 -7.99 -29.74 4.19
CA PHE A 94 -6.89 -30.22 5.03
C PHE A 94 -7.19 -30.20 6.54
N ASP A 95 -8.42 -29.83 6.93
CA ASP A 95 -8.88 -29.72 8.32
C ASP A 95 -7.87 -28.95 9.21
N LEU A 96 -7.43 -27.80 8.70
CA LEU A 96 -6.32 -27.05 9.29
C LEU A 96 -6.70 -26.39 10.63
N PRO A 97 -5.79 -26.37 11.62
CA PRO A 97 -5.98 -25.63 12.86
C PRO A 97 -6.25 -24.14 12.62
N GLU A 98 -7.05 -23.51 13.49
CA GLU A 98 -7.46 -22.11 13.34
C GLU A 98 -6.27 -21.13 13.29
N PHE A 99 -5.19 -21.43 14.02
CA PHE A 99 -3.94 -20.66 13.95
C PHE A 99 -3.31 -20.71 12.57
N THR A 100 -3.14 -21.91 12.01
CA THR A 100 -2.57 -22.12 10.66
C THR A 100 -3.38 -21.39 9.60
N ASN A 101 -4.70 -21.38 9.73
CA ASN A 101 -5.59 -20.67 8.83
C ASN A 101 -5.38 -19.14 8.89
N LYS A 102 -5.29 -18.55 10.09
CA LYS A 102 -5.02 -17.11 10.25
C LYS A 102 -3.68 -16.72 9.62
N THR A 103 -2.63 -17.50 9.87
CA THR A 103 -1.31 -17.25 9.27
C THR A 103 -1.33 -17.40 7.75
N LEU A 104 -1.99 -18.43 7.22
CA LEU A 104 -2.11 -18.67 5.79
C LEU A 104 -2.85 -17.53 5.08
N PHE A 105 -3.96 -17.07 5.65
CA PHE A 105 -4.73 -15.93 5.14
C PHE A 105 -3.88 -14.65 5.06
N VAL A 106 -3.09 -14.38 6.10
CA VAL A 106 -2.16 -13.22 6.15
C VAL A 106 -1.09 -13.32 5.06
N VAL A 107 -0.46 -14.49 4.91
CA VAL A 107 0.59 -14.72 3.91
C VAL A 107 0.03 -14.56 2.49
N LEU A 108 -1.12 -15.17 2.20
CA LEU A 108 -1.76 -15.07 0.89
C LEU A 108 -2.20 -13.63 0.58
N SER A 109 -2.82 -12.95 1.54
CA SER A 109 -3.23 -11.55 1.38
C SER A 109 -2.03 -10.64 1.12
N SER A 110 -0.93 -10.85 1.84
CA SER A 110 0.32 -10.10 1.66
C SER A 110 0.96 -10.38 0.29
N ALA A 111 0.92 -11.63 -0.17
CA ALA A 111 1.42 -12.02 -1.49
C ALA A 111 0.65 -11.33 -2.61
N VAL A 112 -0.69 -11.32 -2.53
CA VAL A 112 -1.50 -10.69 -3.57
C VAL A 112 -1.36 -9.17 -3.56
N ALA A 113 -1.33 -8.54 -2.38
CA ALA A 113 -1.07 -7.11 -2.25
C ALA A 113 0.30 -6.73 -2.84
N SER A 114 1.32 -7.54 -2.57
CA SER A 114 2.67 -7.38 -3.12
C SER A 114 2.69 -7.46 -4.64
N ILE A 115 2.05 -8.47 -5.22
CA ILE A 115 1.96 -8.64 -6.68
C ILE A 115 1.23 -7.45 -7.31
N GLY A 116 0.04 -7.11 -6.83
CA GLY A 116 -0.77 -6.03 -7.37
C GLY A 116 -0.02 -4.69 -7.37
N LEU A 117 0.54 -4.29 -6.23
CA LEU A 117 1.27 -3.02 -6.12
C LEU A 117 2.59 -3.03 -6.91
N SER A 118 3.30 -4.15 -6.96
CA SER A 118 4.56 -4.24 -7.71
C SER A 118 4.33 -4.16 -9.22
N LEU A 119 3.28 -4.80 -9.73
CA LEU A 119 2.89 -4.68 -11.13
C LEU A 119 2.46 -3.24 -11.46
N MET A 120 1.76 -2.57 -10.55
CA MET A 120 1.41 -1.16 -10.66
C MET A 120 2.68 -0.29 -10.76
N ILE A 121 3.63 -0.46 -9.84
CA ILE A 121 4.92 0.26 -9.82
C ILE A 121 5.69 0.05 -11.12
N LYS A 122 5.74 -1.19 -11.62
CA LYS A 122 6.42 -1.50 -12.89
C LYS A 122 5.72 -0.87 -14.09
N TYR A 123 4.43 -1.15 -14.29
CA TYR A 123 3.75 -0.83 -15.54
C TYR A 123 3.16 0.57 -15.59
N ILE A 124 2.69 1.10 -14.46
CA ILE A 124 2.11 2.44 -14.37
C ILE A 124 3.20 3.47 -14.06
N TYR A 125 4.03 3.19 -13.04
CA TYR A 125 5.07 4.13 -12.59
C TYR A 125 6.41 3.97 -13.33
N LYS A 126 6.55 2.97 -14.21
CA LYS A 126 7.74 2.72 -15.03
C LYS A 126 9.03 2.58 -14.21
N VAL A 127 8.94 1.89 -13.07
CA VAL A 127 10.09 1.59 -12.21
C VAL A 127 10.54 0.15 -12.45
N ASP A 128 11.72 -0.03 -13.05
CA ASP A 128 12.28 -1.34 -13.40
C ASP A 128 12.97 -2.03 -12.20
N LYS A 129 12.23 -2.24 -11.10
CA LYS A 129 12.72 -2.94 -9.90
C LYS A 129 11.67 -3.89 -9.29
N LEU A 130 10.95 -4.62 -10.15
CA LEU A 130 9.82 -5.48 -9.77
C LEU A 130 10.12 -6.46 -8.63
N LYS A 131 11.27 -7.15 -8.67
CA LYS A 131 11.64 -8.13 -7.63
C LYS A 131 11.81 -7.47 -6.26
N ILE A 132 12.42 -6.29 -6.23
CA ILE A 132 12.68 -5.54 -5.00
C ILE A 132 11.35 -4.99 -4.46
N SER A 133 10.49 -4.42 -5.31
CA SER A 133 9.17 -3.95 -4.87
C SER A 133 8.32 -5.10 -4.34
N LEU A 134 8.36 -6.28 -4.97
CA LEU A 134 7.63 -7.47 -4.52
C LEU A 134 8.06 -7.84 -3.09
N LEU A 135 9.37 -7.98 -2.88
CA LEU A 135 9.91 -8.37 -1.58
C LEU A 135 9.56 -7.35 -0.49
N MET A 136 9.77 -6.06 -0.75
CA MET A 136 9.55 -5.01 0.24
C MET A 136 8.08 -4.89 0.64
N ILE A 137 7.16 -4.97 -0.33
CA ILE A 137 5.72 -4.86 -0.07
C ILE A 137 5.20 -6.12 0.63
N PHE A 138 5.74 -7.29 0.27
CA PHE A 138 5.39 -8.55 0.94
C PHE A 138 5.83 -8.54 2.40
N ILE A 139 7.09 -8.19 2.68
CA ILE A 139 7.63 -8.10 4.04
C ILE A 139 6.84 -7.08 4.85
N ALA A 140 6.49 -5.92 4.27
CA ALA A 140 5.65 -4.92 4.92
C ALA A 140 4.27 -5.47 5.31
N GLY A 141 3.64 -6.30 4.46
CA GLY A 141 2.34 -6.95 4.73
C GLY A 141 2.40 -7.98 5.86
N VAL A 142 3.46 -8.79 5.89
CA VAL A 142 3.65 -9.78 6.95
C VAL A 142 3.97 -9.09 8.28
N LEU A 143 4.88 -8.10 8.27
CA LEU A 143 5.28 -7.37 9.47
C LEU A 143 4.13 -6.55 10.07
N SER A 144 3.31 -5.90 9.25
CA SER A 144 2.16 -5.13 9.77
C SER A 144 1.19 -6.05 10.51
N SER A 145 0.97 -7.26 10.00
CA SER A 145 0.08 -8.25 10.63
C SER A 145 0.63 -8.71 11.98
N ILE A 146 1.95 -9.00 12.05
CA ILE A 146 2.62 -9.41 13.30
C ILE A 146 2.59 -8.29 14.34
N LEU A 147 2.89 -7.05 13.93
CA LEU A 147 2.91 -5.90 14.83
C LEU A 147 1.58 -5.71 15.55
N ILE A 148 0.47 -5.92 14.84
CA ILE A 148 -0.88 -5.74 15.41
C ILE A 148 -1.23 -6.83 16.39
N GLU A 149 -0.85 -8.07 16.08
CA GLU A 149 -1.06 -9.21 16.96
C GLU A 149 -0.26 -9.05 18.27
N MET A 150 0.96 -8.50 18.17
CA MET A 150 1.79 -8.14 19.34
C MET A 150 1.23 -6.97 20.16
N ILE A 151 0.61 -5.99 19.50
CA ILE A 151 0.08 -4.77 20.13
C ILE A 151 -1.29 -5.01 20.81
N ASN A 152 -1.92 -6.16 20.56
CA ASN A 152 -3.04 -6.71 21.31
C ASN A 152 -4.13 -5.67 21.67
N ASN A 153 -4.75 -5.07 20.65
CA ASN A 153 -5.83 -4.08 20.77
C ASN A 153 -5.54 -2.83 21.65
N LYS A 154 -4.30 -2.56 22.05
CA LYS A 154 -4.01 -1.60 23.14
C LYS A 154 -3.15 -0.38 22.82
N LEU A 155 -2.73 -0.13 21.58
CA LEU A 155 -2.05 1.14 21.25
C LEU A 155 -2.63 1.75 19.98
N PHE A 156 -3.24 2.95 20.09
CA PHE A 156 -2.51 4.23 20.12
C PHE A 156 -3.45 5.33 20.65
N PHE A 157 -3.15 5.82 21.86
CA PHE A 157 -3.98 6.76 22.64
C PHE A 157 -5.34 6.16 23.04
N ASP A 158 -6.02 6.73 24.03
CA ASP A 158 -7.36 6.33 24.52
C ASP A 158 -8.49 6.39 23.44
N TYR A 159 -8.12 6.52 22.18
CA TYR A 159 -9.00 6.35 21.04
C TYR A 159 -9.11 4.86 20.71
N ASN A 160 -10.32 4.32 20.76
CA ASN A 160 -10.69 3.02 20.19
C ASN A 160 -10.55 3.05 18.65
N ILE A 161 -9.34 3.19 18.13
CA ILE A 161 -9.06 3.08 16.70
C ILE A 161 -9.21 1.59 16.34
N PRO A 162 -10.10 1.22 15.39
CA PRO A 162 -10.31 -0.17 15.04
C PRO A 162 -9.02 -0.83 14.55
N THR A 163 -8.74 -2.06 15.00
CA THR A 163 -7.55 -2.87 14.67
C THR A 163 -7.26 -2.92 13.16
N ARG A 164 -8.30 -2.90 12.33
CA ARG A 164 -8.20 -2.89 10.86
C ARG A 164 -7.63 -1.58 10.30
N VAL A 165 -8.00 -0.44 10.88
CA VAL A 165 -7.44 0.88 10.49
C VAL A 165 -5.95 0.91 10.78
N THR A 166 -5.57 0.48 11.98
CA THR A 166 -4.17 0.38 12.40
C THR A 166 -3.39 -0.55 11.47
N MET A 167 -4.00 -1.64 11.01
CA MET A 167 -3.41 -2.55 10.01
C MET A 167 -3.10 -1.88 8.69
N PHE A 168 -4.09 -1.16 8.16
CA PHE A 168 -3.92 -0.46 6.90
C PHE A 168 -2.88 0.66 7.01
N VAL A 169 -2.92 1.45 8.09
CA VAL A 169 -1.94 2.53 8.31
C VAL A 169 -0.53 1.98 8.49
N ALA A 170 -0.35 0.91 9.28
CA ALA A 170 0.95 0.27 9.48
C ALA A 170 1.48 -0.32 8.17
N TRP A 171 0.64 -1.06 7.46
CA TRP A 171 1.00 -1.65 6.17
C TRP A 171 1.38 -0.58 5.13
N GLN A 172 0.55 0.44 4.94
CA GLN A 172 0.83 1.50 3.97
C GLN A 172 2.09 2.28 4.34
N SER A 173 2.30 2.56 5.63
CA SER A 173 3.49 3.30 6.07
C SER A 173 4.77 2.48 5.86
N LEU A 174 4.72 1.17 6.08
CA LEU A 174 5.84 0.27 5.80
C LEU A 174 6.06 0.07 4.29
N ALA A 175 4.99 0.05 3.48
CA ALA A 175 5.07 -0.13 2.04
C ALA A 175 5.49 1.14 1.30
N ILE A 176 5.11 2.33 1.78
CA ILE A 176 5.31 3.57 1.03
C ILE A 176 6.77 4.05 1.03
N ILE A 177 7.49 3.83 2.13
CA ILE A 177 8.91 4.18 2.26
C ILE A 177 9.77 3.55 1.16
N PRO A 178 9.75 2.21 0.96
CA PRO A 178 10.54 1.59 -0.10
C PRO A 178 10.06 1.99 -1.50
N ILE A 179 8.76 2.21 -1.70
CA ILE A 179 8.23 2.63 -3.00
C ILE A 179 8.73 4.04 -3.37
N PHE A 180 8.68 4.97 -2.42
CA PHE A 180 9.19 6.32 -2.63
C PHE A 180 10.69 6.35 -2.84
N TYR A 181 11.45 5.52 -2.13
CA TYR A 181 12.87 5.36 -2.40
C TYR A 181 13.13 4.92 -3.84
N LEU A 182 12.42 3.89 -4.33
CA LEU A 182 12.58 3.37 -5.69
C LEU A 182 12.20 4.42 -6.76
N ILE A 183 11.15 5.20 -6.52
CA ILE A 183 10.73 6.27 -7.45
C ILE A 183 11.71 7.44 -7.45
N ASN A 184 12.19 7.86 -6.27
CA ASN A 184 13.18 8.92 -6.14
C ASN A 184 14.46 8.58 -6.89
N GLU A 185 14.97 7.36 -6.73
CA GLU A 185 16.15 6.87 -7.44
C GLU A 185 15.93 6.90 -8.96
N ASN A 186 14.75 6.48 -9.44
CA ASN A 186 14.38 6.55 -10.85
C ASN A 186 14.38 8.00 -11.38
N ASN A 187 13.71 8.91 -10.67
CA ASN A 187 13.60 10.33 -11.03
C ASN A 187 14.97 11.03 -11.12
N LEU A 188 15.87 10.72 -10.18
CA LEU A 188 17.24 11.27 -10.16
C LEU A 188 18.05 10.77 -11.37
N ASN A 189 17.97 9.48 -11.67
CA ASN A 189 18.68 8.87 -12.80
C ASN A 189 18.23 9.47 -14.14
N ASP A 190 16.93 9.72 -14.33
CA ASP A 190 16.43 10.38 -15.54
C ASP A 190 16.90 11.83 -15.67
N THR A 191 16.90 12.56 -14.57
CA THR A 191 17.34 13.96 -14.55
C THR A 191 18.82 14.06 -14.92
N ALA A 192 19.64 13.14 -14.42
CA ALA A 192 21.05 13.03 -14.81
C ALA A 192 21.20 12.71 -16.31
N ARG A 193 20.44 11.73 -16.83
CA ARG A 193 20.47 11.35 -18.24
C ARG A 193 20.07 12.47 -19.19
N LYS A 194 19.07 13.28 -18.82
CA LYS A 194 18.68 14.46 -19.61
C LYS A 194 19.77 15.54 -19.64
N LYS A 195 20.44 15.79 -18.51
CA LYS A 195 21.54 16.76 -18.45
C LYS A 195 22.73 16.34 -19.32
N THR A 196 23.10 15.06 -19.33
CA THR A 196 24.19 14.56 -20.17
C THR A 196 23.87 14.66 -21.66
N HIS A 197 22.60 14.51 -22.07
CA HIS A 197 22.21 14.63 -23.47
C HIS A 197 22.27 16.08 -23.97
N TYR A 198 21.93 17.06 -23.13
CA TYR A 198 22.00 18.48 -23.49
C TYR A 198 23.43 19.04 -23.51
N ASN A 199 24.35 18.46 -22.75
CA ASN A 199 25.76 18.89 -22.75
C ASN A 199 26.58 18.30 -23.90
N ASN A 200 26.04 17.32 -24.63
CA ASN A 200 26.71 16.64 -25.76
C ASN A 200 26.19 17.11 -27.14
N THR A 201 25.35 18.15 -27.16
CA THR A 201 24.82 18.82 -28.37
C THR A 201 25.25 20.27 -28.36
#